data_AF-A0A924LET7-F1
#
_entry.id   AF-A0A924LET7-F1
#
_cell.length_a   1.000
_cell.length_b   1.000
_cell.length_c   1.000
_cell.angle_alpha   90.00
_cell.angle_beta   90.00
_cell.angle_gamma   90.00
#
_symmetry.space_group_name_H-M   'P 1'
#
loop_
_entity.id
_entity.type
_entity.pdbx_description
1 polymer ?
#
loop_
_entity_poly.entity_id
_entity_poly.type
_entity_poly.pdbx_seq_one_letter_code
_entity_poly.pdbx_strand_id
1 'polypeptide(L)'
;MRLLSSTIRPAGRIIRFHFDGAEIEGLDGETIAASLSAAGIVAFRKTPSGAPRGLYCGIGACFDCVVAVDGRIGQRACITKVADGMVVAGAMPETLAPLTPDPTTPLPREQICDVLVVGAGPAGLSAALAAAEAGAEVIVLDERDAVGGQYH
;
A
#
# COMPACT_ATOMS: atom_id res chain seq x y z
N MET A 1 13.75 -3.18 10.98
CA MET A 1 14.67 -3.79 11.96
C MET A 1 14.00 -5.03 12.49
N ARG A 2 14.62 -6.20 12.33
CA ARG A 2 14.11 -7.44 12.93
C ARG A 2 14.52 -7.46 14.40
N LEU A 3 13.60 -7.86 15.27
CA LEU A 3 13.90 -8.04 16.68
C LEU A 3 14.78 -9.29 16.83
N LEU A 4 15.98 -9.11 17.35
CA LEU A 4 16.91 -10.20 17.63
C LEU A 4 16.82 -10.50 19.14
N SER A 5 16.08 -11.54 19.49
CA SER A 5 15.97 -12.07 20.86
C SER A 5 16.01 -13.58 20.83
N SER A 6 16.63 -14.20 21.83
CA SER A 6 16.65 -15.67 21.98
C SER A 6 15.26 -16.29 22.14
N THR A 7 14.26 -15.48 22.49
CA THR A 7 12.86 -15.90 22.70
C THR A 7 11.94 -15.61 21.52
N ILE A 8 12.40 -14.89 20.49
CA ILE A 8 11.60 -14.50 19.33
C ILE A 8 12.15 -15.21 18.10
N ARG A 9 11.30 -16.01 17.43
CA ARG A 9 11.65 -16.65 16.16
C ARG A 9 10.90 -15.98 15.00
N PRO A 10 11.57 -15.73 13.85
CA PRO A 10 10.88 -15.38 12.62
C PRO A 10 9.88 -16.47 12.24
N ALA A 11 8.65 -16.07 11.90
CA ALA A 11 7.58 -17.00 11.54
C ALA A 11 7.35 -17.13 10.02
N GLY A 12 7.78 -16.15 9.23
CA GLY A 12 7.59 -16.13 7.78
C GLY A 12 8.66 -16.90 7.01
N ARG A 13 8.28 -17.45 5.85
CA ARG A 13 9.22 -18.02 4.88
C ARG A 13 10.11 -16.91 4.32
N ILE A 14 11.39 -17.19 4.11
CA ILE A 14 12.29 -16.25 3.43
C ILE A 14 11.87 -16.08 1.97
N ILE A 15 11.78 -14.84 1.52
CA ILE A 15 11.54 -14.45 0.12
C ILE A 15 12.59 -13.42 -0.31
N ARG A 16 12.82 -13.31 -1.63
CA ARG A 16 13.79 -12.37 -2.19
C ARG A 16 13.10 -11.42 -3.14
N PHE A 17 13.42 -10.13 -3.01
CA PHE A 17 12.91 -9.09 -3.89
C PHE A 17 14.04 -8.09 -4.19
N HIS A 18 13.82 -7.16 -5.10
CA HIS A 18 14.84 -6.20 -5.50
C HIS A 18 14.45 -4.79 -5.04
N PHE A 19 15.40 -4.04 -4.50
CA PHE A 19 15.26 -2.62 -4.22
C PHE A 19 16.40 -1.84 -4.89
N ASP A 20 16.06 -0.94 -5.81
CA ASP A 20 17.04 -0.18 -6.61
C ASP A 20 18.13 -1.09 -7.25
N GLY A 21 17.71 -2.27 -7.70
CA GLY A 21 18.58 -3.29 -8.32
C GLY A 21 19.33 -4.20 -7.35
N ALA A 22 19.35 -3.92 -6.04
CA ALA A 22 19.95 -4.79 -5.03
C ALA A 22 18.95 -5.86 -4.55
N GLU A 23 19.39 -7.11 -4.41
CA GLU A 23 18.57 -8.17 -3.81
C GLU A 23 18.43 -7.95 -2.30
N ILE A 24 17.20 -8.01 -1.80
CA ILE A 24 16.82 -7.84 -0.41
C ILE A 24 16.11 -9.08 0.09
N GLU A 25 16.50 -9.53 1.29
CA GLU A 25 15.83 -10.62 1.99
C GLU A 25 14.61 -10.10 2.77
N GLY A 26 13.43 -10.57 2.42
CA GLY A 26 12.18 -10.36 3.15
C GLY A 26 11.69 -11.63 3.83
N LEU A 27 10.71 -11.49 4.71
CA LEU A 27 9.89 -12.60 5.17
C LEU A 27 8.49 -12.47 4.59
N ASP A 28 7.89 -13.59 4.22
CA ASP A 28 6.50 -13.65 3.81
C ASP A 28 5.60 -13.01 4.91
N GLY A 29 4.72 -12.09 4.49
CA GLY A 29 3.91 -11.26 5.37
C GLY A 29 4.54 -9.97 5.90
N GLU A 30 5.85 -9.73 5.72
CA GLU A 30 6.46 -8.42 5.98
C GLU A 30 5.94 -7.36 4.99
N THR A 31 6.05 -6.09 5.37
CA THR A 31 5.91 -4.97 4.43
C THR A 31 7.26 -4.62 3.82
N ILE A 32 7.26 -3.95 2.67
CA ILE A 32 8.50 -3.47 2.01
C ILE A 32 9.34 -2.67 3.00
N ALA A 33 8.72 -1.74 3.74
CA ALA A 33 9.43 -0.95 4.73
C ALA A 33 10.03 -1.80 5.86
N ALA A 34 9.34 -2.86 6.29
CA ALA A 34 9.85 -3.76 7.33
C ALA A 34 11.11 -4.50 6.87
N SER A 35 11.09 -5.06 5.65
CA SER A 35 12.23 -5.77 5.06
C SER A 35 13.39 -4.84 4.75
N LEU A 36 13.15 -3.66 4.16
CA LEU A 36 14.21 -2.65 3.94
C LEU A 36 14.84 -2.19 5.27
N SER A 37 14.01 -1.91 6.28
CA SER A 37 14.50 -1.53 7.60
C SER A 37 15.24 -2.69 8.29
N ALA A 38 14.97 -3.95 7.94
CA ALA A 38 15.69 -5.11 8.45
C ALA A 38 17.08 -5.23 7.80
N ALA A 39 17.20 -4.86 6.52
CA ALA A 39 18.45 -4.74 5.79
C ALA A 39 19.26 -3.46 6.14
N GLY A 40 18.81 -2.66 7.10
CA GLY A 40 19.47 -1.40 7.51
C GLY A 40 19.21 -0.21 6.57
N ILE A 41 18.32 -0.37 5.59
CA ILE A 41 17.92 0.69 4.67
C ILE A 41 16.75 1.44 5.29
N VAL A 42 16.94 2.71 5.63
CA VAL A 42 15.90 3.57 6.25
C VAL A 42 15.54 4.78 5.41
N ALA A 43 16.33 5.08 4.38
CA ALA A 43 16.04 6.06 3.35
C ALA A 43 15.64 5.32 2.08
N PHE A 44 14.36 5.39 1.72
CA PHE A 44 13.79 4.70 0.55
C PHE A 44 13.79 5.60 -0.69
N ARG A 45 13.70 6.92 -0.51
CA ARG A 45 13.70 7.87 -1.62
C ARG A 45 14.28 9.21 -1.18
N LYS A 46 14.39 10.14 -2.12
CA LYS A 46 14.77 11.53 -1.87
C LYS A 46 13.66 12.48 -2.30
N THR A 47 13.55 13.63 -1.62
CA THR A 47 12.76 14.77 -2.08
C THR A 47 13.42 15.42 -3.30
N PRO A 48 12.73 16.33 -4.02
CA PRO A 48 13.36 17.13 -5.07
C PRO A 48 14.59 17.93 -4.59
N SER A 49 14.62 18.32 -3.31
CA SER A 49 15.76 18.98 -2.67
C SER A 49 16.87 18.03 -2.20
N GLY A 50 16.73 16.72 -2.44
CA GLY A 50 17.71 15.70 -2.08
C GLY A 50 17.59 15.16 -0.65
N ALA A 51 16.64 15.64 0.17
CA ALA A 51 16.48 15.17 1.54
C ALA A 51 15.98 13.71 1.58
N PRO A 52 16.54 12.85 2.44
CA PRO A 52 16.10 11.46 2.53
C PRO A 52 14.69 11.36 3.10
N ARG A 53 13.95 10.36 2.61
CA ARG A 53 12.60 9.99 3.08
C ARG A 53 12.48 8.47 3.14
N GLY A 54 11.69 7.97 4.09
CA GLY A 54 11.52 6.54 4.32
C GLY A 54 10.40 6.27 5.32
N LEU A 55 10.58 5.26 6.17
CA LEU A 55 9.57 4.91 7.17
C LEU A 55 9.45 6.00 8.24
N TYR A 56 8.26 6.60 8.36
CA TYR A 56 7.93 7.57 9.41
C TYR A 56 6.68 7.16 10.20
N CYS A 57 5.49 7.26 9.59
CA CYS A 57 4.24 6.95 10.30
C CYS A 57 3.93 5.45 10.45
N GLY A 58 4.46 4.60 9.57
CA GLY A 58 4.17 3.15 9.57
C GLY A 58 2.75 2.74 9.16
N ILE A 59 1.82 3.69 9.01
CA ILE A 59 0.39 3.43 8.79
C ILE A 59 -0.13 3.91 7.43
N GLY A 60 0.77 4.37 6.55
CA GLY A 60 0.41 4.80 5.20
C GLY A 60 -0.20 6.21 5.10
N ALA A 61 -0.07 7.05 6.12
CA ALA A 61 -0.69 8.38 6.17
C ALA A 61 0.25 9.53 5.74
N CYS A 62 1.57 9.42 5.95
CA CYS A 62 2.50 10.54 5.73
C CYS A 62 3.12 10.59 4.33
N PHE A 63 3.02 9.50 3.55
CA PHE A 63 3.60 9.37 2.20
C PHE A 63 5.14 9.51 2.09
N ASP A 64 5.88 9.57 3.21
CA ASP A 64 7.34 9.63 3.16
C ASP A 64 7.98 8.33 2.66
N CYS A 65 7.32 7.19 2.86
CA CYS A 65 7.79 5.87 2.43
C CYS A 65 7.38 5.48 0.99
N VAL A 66 6.96 6.45 0.17
CA VAL A 66 6.48 6.18 -1.19
C VAL A 66 7.61 5.60 -2.06
N VAL A 67 7.30 4.53 -2.77
CA VAL A 67 8.17 3.82 -3.72
C VAL A 67 7.37 3.43 -4.96
N ALA A 68 8.07 3.00 -6.01
CA ALA A 68 7.46 2.30 -7.13
C ALA A 68 7.57 0.78 -6.89
N VAL A 69 6.52 0.03 -7.22
CA VAL A 69 6.48 -1.43 -7.12
C VAL A 69 5.98 -1.99 -8.44
N ASP A 70 6.79 -2.81 -9.11
CA ASP A 70 6.48 -3.43 -10.40
C ASP A 70 5.96 -2.42 -11.44
N GLY A 71 6.61 -1.26 -11.50
CA GLY A 71 6.26 -0.14 -12.38
C GLY A 71 5.11 0.75 -11.89
N ARG A 72 4.40 0.37 -10.83
CA ARG A 72 3.31 1.18 -10.23
C ARG A 72 3.88 2.16 -9.22
N ILE A 73 3.73 3.46 -9.48
CA ILE A 73 4.20 4.53 -8.59
C ILE A 73 3.21 4.79 -7.45
N GLY A 74 3.65 5.52 -6.42
CA GLY A 74 2.78 5.97 -5.34
C GLY A 74 2.52 4.92 -4.25
N GLN A 75 3.20 3.77 -4.32
CA GLN A 75 2.99 2.67 -3.39
C GLN A 75 3.62 2.99 -2.04
N ARG A 76 2.87 2.71 -0.97
CA ARG A 76 3.28 3.01 0.40
C ARG A 76 4.03 1.81 0.97
N ALA A 77 5.37 1.87 1.00
CA ALA A 77 6.21 0.75 1.43
C ALA A 77 5.85 0.23 2.84
N CYS A 78 5.31 1.08 3.72
CA CYS A 78 4.94 0.69 5.08
C CYS A 78 3.72 -0.23 5.19
N ILE A 79 2.85 -0.29 4.18
CA ILE A 79 1.64 -1.12 4.19
C ILE A 79 1.60 -2.12 3.03
N THR A 80 2.40 -1.91 1.98
CA THR A 80 2.54 -2.87 0.88
C THR A 80 3.36 -4.07 1.33
N LYS A 81 2.81 -5.28 1.17
CA LYS A 81 3.48 -6.54 1.47
C LYS A 81 4.58 -6.85 0.47
N VAL A 82 5.69 -7.43 0.93
CA VAL A 82 6.72 -7.98 0.04
C VAL A 82 6.24 -9.27 -0.60
N ALA A 83 6.63 -9.49 -1.85
CA ALA A 83 6.40 -10.74 -2.57
C ALA A 83 7.72 -11.19 -3.24
N ASP A 84 7.85 -12.50 -3.47
CA ASP A 84 9.04 -13.06 -4.11
C ASP A 84 9.18 -12.54 -5.55
N GLY A 85 10.39 -12.15 -5.95
CA GLY A 85 10.69 -11.56 -7.26
C GLY A 85 10.23 -10.12 -7.46
N MET A 86 9.54 -9.50 -6.50
CA MET A 86 9.04 -8.11 -6.58
C MET A 86 10.17 -7.12 -6.90
N VAL A 87 9.89 -6.12 -7.74
CA VAL A 87 10.84 -5.05 -8.07
C VAL A 87 10.37 -3.74 -7.47
N VAL A 88 11.18 -3.18 -6.56
CA VAL A 88 10.92 -1.94 -5.85
C VAL A 88 11.95 -0.89 -6.25
N ALA A 89 11.51 0.33 -6.52
CA ALA A 89 12.40 1.46 -6.81
C ALA A 89 12.07 2.67 -5.94
N GLY A 90 13.11 3.29 -5.39
CA GLY A 90 13.03 4.54 -4.63
C GLY A 90 12.92 5.77 -5.52
N ALA A 91 13.55 5.71 -6.69
CA ALA A 91 13.43 6.75 -7.70
C ALA A 91 12.02 6.79 -8.30
N MET A 92 11.45 7.99 -8.37
CA MET A 92 10.21 8.21 -9.11
C MET A 92 10.55 8.45 -10.58
N PRO A 93 9.74 7.94 -11.53
CA PRO A 93 9.95 8.22 -12.94
C PRO A 93 9.86 9.72 -13.21
N GLU A 94 10.69 10.21 -14.14
CA GLU A 94 10.71 11.62 -14.54
C GLU A 94 9.40 12.04 -15.23
N THR A 95 8.73 11.09 -15.87
CA THR A 95 7.44 11.30 -16.53
C THR A 95 6.34 10.59 -15.75
N LEU A 96 5.31 11.35 -15.33
CA LEU A 96 4.12 10.79 -14.72
C LEU A 96 3.23 10.14 -15.76
N ALA A 97 2.60 9.03 -15.40
CA ALA A 97 1.56 8.43 -16.24
C ALA A 97 0.40 9.43 -16.44
N PRO A 98 -0.26 9.42 -17.61
CA PRO A 98 -1.46 10.23 -17.83
C PRO A 98 -2.53 9.93 -16.78
N LEU A 99 -3.24 10.97 -16.32
CA LEU A 99 -4.42 10.80 -15.45
C LEU A 99 -5.63 10.25 -16.22
N THR A 100 -5.60 10.37 -17.54
CA THR A 100 -6.67 9.87 -18.41
C THR A 100 -6.44 8.38 -18.66
N PRO A 101 -7.47 7.53 -18.51
CA PRO A 101 -7.36 6.12 -18.87
C PRO A 101 -6.91 5.97 -20.32
N ASP A 102 -6.16 4.90 -20.60
CA ASP A 102 -5.87 4.51 -21.98
C ASP A 102 -7.22 4.30 -22.70
N PRO A 103 -7.47 4.91 -23.88
CA PRO A 103 -8.71 4.74 -24.64
C PRO A 103 -9.05 3.29 -24.98
N THR A 104 -8.04 2.41 -24.96
CA THR A 104 -8.18 0.97 -25.19
C THR A 104 -8.53 0.18 -23.93
N THR A 105 -8.51 0.83 -22.75
CA THR A 105 -8.96 0.22 -21.49
C THR A 105 -10.43 -0.15 -21.63
N PRO A 106 -10.83 -1.40 -21.29
CA PRO A 106 -12.23 -1.79 -21.27
C PRO A 106 -13.05 -0.80 -20.44
N LEU A 107 -14.22 -0.44 -20.95
CA LEU A 107 -15.11 0.47 -20.22
C LEU A 107 -15.39 -0.10 -18.82
N PRO A 108 -15.34 0.75 -17.78
CA PRO A 108 -15.65 0.31 -16.43
C PRO A 108 -17.09 -0.20 -16.39
N ARG A 109 -17.34 -1.16 -15.50
CA ARG A 109 -18.70 -1.64 -15.25
C ARG A 109 -19.51 -0.51 -14.64
N GLU A 110 -20.63 -0.19 -15.27
CA GLU A 110 -21.59 0.77 -14.72
C GLU A 110 -22.47 0.06 -13.68
N GLN A 111 -22.64 0.69 -12.53
CA GLN A 111 -23.54 0.27 -11.47
C GLN A 111 -24.30 1.50 -10.97
N ILE A 112 -25.60 1.33 -10.79
CA ILE A 112 -26.50 2.38 -10.31
C ILE A 112 -26.87 2.02 -8.87
N CYS A 113 -26.89 3.02 -8.00
CA CYS A 113 -27.36 2.92 -6.63
C CYS A 113 -27.93 4.26 -6.19
N ASP A 114 -28.78 4.26 -5.17
CA ASP A 114 -29.31 5.50 -4.59
C ASP A 114 -28.21 6.24 -3.80
N VAL A 115 -27.36 5.49 -3.09
CA VAL A 115 -26.28 6.03 -2.25
C VAL A 115 -24.98 5.26 -2.46
N LEU A 116 -23.91 5.96 -2.85
CA LEU A 116 -22.55 5.45 -2.86
C LEU A 116 -21.80 5.91 -1.60
N VAL A 117 -21.34 4.96 -0.79
CA VAL A 117 -20.47 5.22 0.36
C VAL A 117 -19.03 4.86 -0.01
N VAL A 118 -18.13 5.85 0.08
CA VAL A 118 -16.69 5.66 -0.16
C VAL A 118 -15.96 5.48 1.17
N GLY A 119 -15.46 4.27 1.41
CA GLY A 119 -14.77 3.82 2.61
C GLY A 119 -15.62 2.87 3.47
N ALA A 120 -15.11 1.67 3.74
CA ALA A 120 -15.70 0.64 4.58
C ALA A 120 -15.12 0.62 6.00
N GLY A 121 -14.68 1.77 6.52
CA GLY A 121 -14.40 1.96 7.94
C GLY A 121 -15.67 2.09 8.79
N PRO A 122 -15.57 2.23 10.12
CA PRO A 122 -16.75 2.29 10.99
C PRO A 122 -17.74 3.41 10.62
N ALA A 123 -17.23 4.57 10.23
CA ALA A 123 -18.07 5.70 9.81
C ALA A 123 -18.83 5.38 8.51
N GLY A 124 -18.16 4.82 7.51
CA GLY A 124 -18.79 4.47 6.24
C GLY A 124 -19.77 3.31 6.38
N LEU A 125 -19.42 2.26 7.12
CA LEU A 125 -20.35 1.16 7.41
C LEU A 125 -21.59 1.64 8.20
N SER A 126 -21.41 2.55 9.17
CA SER A 126 -22.53 3.15 9.89
C SER A 126 -23.42 4.00 8.98
N ALA A 127 -22.84 4.77 8.05
CA ALA A 127 -23.60 5.55 7.08
C ALA A 127 -24.34 4.66 6.09
N ALA A 128 -23.69 3.59 5.62
CA ALA A 128 -24.29 2.61 4.71
C ALA A 128 -25.47 1.89 5.37
N LEU A 129 -25.33 1.47 6.63
CA LEU A 129 -26.39 0.83 7.39
C LEU A 129 -27.60 1.77 7.54
N ALA A 130 -27.38 3.02 7.95
CA ALA A 130 -28.46 3.99 8.11
C ALA A 130 -29.21 4.27 6.79
N ALA A 131 -28.49 4.35 5.66
CA ALA A 131 -29.10 4.54 4.35
C ALA A 131 -29.90 3.30 3.91
N ALA A 132 -29.36 2.09 4.14
CA ALA A 132 -30.06 0.84 3.82
C ALA A 132 -31.31 0.64 4.67
N GLU A 133 -31.27 1.00 5.97
CA GLU A 133 -32.44 0.98 6.86
C GLU A 133 -33.53 1.97 6.42
N ALA A 134 -33.16 3.05 5.74
CA ALA A 134 -34.08 3.99 5.11
C ALA A 134 -34.64 3.49 3.74
N GLY A 135 -34.23 2.29 3.30
CA GLY A 135 -34.70 1.65 2.08
C GLY A 135 -33.93 2.00 0.80
N ALA A 136 -32.79 2.66 0.91
CA ALA A 136 -31.94 3.00 -0.24
C ALA A 136 -31.14 1.77 -0.75
N GLU A 137 -30.93 1.66 -2.05
CA GLU A 137 -29.92 0.77 -2.63
C GLU A 137 -28.53 1.38 -2.41
N VAL A 138 -27.70 0.73 -1.58
CA VAL A 138 -26.40 1.27 -1.15
C VAL A 138 -25.26 0.44 -1.73
N ILE A 139 -24.29 1.11 -2.36
CA ILE A 139 -22.99 0.52 -2.71
C ILE A 139 -21.94 1.07 -1.75
N VAL A 140 -21.13 0.19 -1.15
CA VAL A 140 -19.94 0.57 -0.36
C VAL A 140 -18.70 0.21 -1.15
N LEU A 141 -17.82 1.19 -1.36
CA LEU A 141 -16.57 1.04 -2.10
C LEU A 141 -15.39 1.37 -1.18
N ASP A 142 -14.45 0.45 -1.01
CA ASP A 142 -13.21 0.66 -0.25
C ASP A 142 -11.98 0.31 -1.12
N GLU A 143 -10.82 0.90 -0.80
CA GLU A 143 -9.56 0.58 -1.48
C GLU A 143 -8.97 -0.77 -1.04
N ARG A 144 -9.41 -1.29 0.11
CA ARG A 144 -8.90 -2.52 0.74
C ARG A 144 -9.85 -3.69 0.48
N ASP A 145 -9.28 -4.90 0.49
CA ASP A 145 -10.05 -6.15 0.33
C ASP A 145 -10.93 -6.50 1.54
N ALA A 146 -10.66 -5.88 2.70
CA ALA A 146 -11.36 -6.13 3.95
C ALA A 146 -12.04 -4.87 4.49
N VAL A 147 -13.22 -5.05 5.09
CA VAL A 147 -13.95 -3.98 5.79
C VAL A 147 -13.34 -3.73 7.18
N GLY A 148 -13.69 -2.60 7.80
CA GLY A 148 -13.24 -2.20 9.13
C GLY A 148 -12.25 -1.05 9.13
N GLY A 149 -11.80 -0.58 7.97
CA GLY A 149 -10.91 0.58 7.86
C GLY A 149 -9.59 0.36 8.61
N GLN A 150 -9.29 1.19 9.60
CA GLN A 150 -8.05 1.08 10.40
C GLN A 150 -8.09 0.01 11.49
N TYR A 151 -9.23 -0.65 11.70
CA TYR A 151 -9.42 -1.66 12.75
C TYR A 151 -9.15 -3.09 12.26
N HIS A 152 -8.70 -3.25 11.02
CA HIS A 152 -8.56 -4.53 10.33
C HIS A 152 -7.28 -4.64 9.51
#